data_AF-A0A1M7YJQ1-F1
#
_entry.id   AF-A0A1M7YJQ1-F1
#
_cell.length_a   1.000
_cell.length_b   1.000
_cell.length_c   1.000
_cell.angle_alpha   90.00
_cell.angle_beta   90.00
_cell.angle_gamma   90.00
#
_symmetry.space_group_name_H-M   'P 1'
#
loop_
_entity.id
_entity.type
_entity.pdbx_description
1 polymer ?
#
loop_
_entity_poly.entity_id
_entity_poly.type
_entity_poly.pdbx_seq_one_letter_code
_entity_poly.pdbx_strand_id
1 'polypeptide(L)' 'MNEQIEKKPAERQKVKLKKPHRHAGKEYEAGAEIEVAVTDIQWLKDQGVI' A
#
# COMPACT_ATOMS: atom_id res chain seq x y z
N MET A 1 -30.58 7.08 -9.15
CA MET A 1 -29.60 7.40 -8.08
C MET A 1 -28.26 6.87 -8.54
N ASN A 2 -27.45 7.72 -9.19
CA ASN A 2 -26.06 7.37 -9.51
C ASN A 2 -25.19 8.17 -8.57
N GLU A 3 -25.00 7.62 -7.37
CA GLU A 3 -24.10 8.16 -6.37
C GLU A 3 -22.68 7.97 -6.93
N GLN A 4 -22.13 9.05 -7.49
CA GLN A 4 -20.72 9.15 -7.77
C GLN A 4 -20.02 9.10 -6.41
N ILE A 5 -19.53 7.92 -6.04
CA ILE A 5 -18.69 7.76 -4.86
C ILE A 5 -17.40 8.52 -5.17
N GLU A 6 -17.36 9.80 -4.79
CA GLU A 6 -16.14 10.60 -4.75
C GLU A 6 -15.18 9.88 -3.81
N LYS A 7 -14.34 9.00 -4.39
CA LYS A 7 -13.23 8.38 -3.67
C LYS A 7 -12.35 9.53 -3.20
N LYS A 8 -12.50 9.93 -1.93
CA LYS A 8 -11.52 10.77 -1.23
C LYS A 8 -10.13 10.23 -1.62
N PRO A 9 -9.19 11.08 -2.01
CA PRO A 9 -7.85 10.62 -2.33
C PRO A 9 -7.36 9.81 -1.14
N ALA A 10 -7.23 8.49 -1.32
CA ALA A 10 -6.81 7.61 -0.25
C ALA A 10 -5.44 8.12 0.21
N GLU A 11 -5.35 8.55 1.47
CA GLU A 11 -4.09 9.00 2.03
C GLU A 11 -3.06 7.89 1.82
N ARG A 12 -1.94 8.23 1.18
CA ARG A 12 -0.87 7.28 0.90
C ARG A 12 0.34 7.65 1.73
N GLN A 13 1.04 6.65 2.23
CA GLN A 13 2.31 6.83 2.93
C GLN A 13 3.39 5.99 2.27
N LYS A 14 4.61 6.53 2.26
CA LYS A 14 5.79 5.78 1.88
C LYS A 14 6.16 4.83 3.00
N VAL A 15 6.29 3.55 2.66
CA VAL A 15 6.66 2.48 3.58
C VAL A 15 7.84 1.72 3.00
N LYS A 16 8.75 1.30 3.87
CA LYS A 16 9.90 0.47 3.49
C LYS A 16 9.53 -1.00 3.62
N LEU A 17 9.68 -1.76 2.54
CA LEU A 17 9.43 -3.18 2.55
C LEU A 17 10.52 -3.91 3.34
N LYS A 18 10.14 -4.86 4.20
CA LYS A 18 11.05 -5.78 4.91
C LYS A 18 11.38 -7.03 4.08
N LYS A 19 10.51 -7.39 3.13
CA LYS A 19 10.66 -8.55 2.23
C LYS A 19 10.15 -8.22 0.83
N PRO A 20 10.49 -9.01 -0.19
CA PRO A 20 9.97 -8.79 -1.53
C PRO A 20 8.45 -8.84 -1.55
N HIS A 21 7.80 -7.88 -2.20
CA HIS A 21 6.35 -7.79 -2.26
C HIS A 21 5.88 -7.23 -3.59
N ARG A 22 4.77 -7.76 -4.08
CA ARG A 22 4.12 -7.28 -5.30
C ARG A 22 3.02 -6.29 -4.96
N HIS A 23 3.24 -5.02 -5.30
CA HIS A 23 2.28 -3.94 -5.09
C HIS A 23 1.91 -3.28 -6.42
N ALA A 24 0.62 -3.02 -6.66
CA ALA A 24 0.12 -2.42 -7.90
C ALA A 24 0.63 -3.10 -9.19
N GLY A 25 0.77 -4.43 -9.16
CA GLY A 25 1.26 -5.22 -10.30
C GLY A 25 2.77 -5.19 -10.52
N LYS A 26 3.52 -4.35 -9.79
CA LYS A 26 4.99 -4.31 -9.79
C LYS A 26 5.56 -5.10 -8.63
N GLU A 27 6.63 -5.84 -8.88
CA GLU A 27 7.38 -6.52 -7.84
C GLU A 27 8.44 -5.56 -7.28
N TYR A 28 8.57 -5.55 -5.96
CA TYR A 28 9.51 -4.71 -5.24
C TYR A 28 10.36 -5.59 -4.34
N GLU A 29 11.64 -5.25 -4.23
CA GLU A 29 12.60 -5.98 -3.41
C GLU A 29 12.47 -5.61 -1.92
N ALA A 30 13.06 -6.45 -1.06
CA ALA A 30 13.23 -6.10 0.33
C ALA A 30 14.06 -4.81 0.44
N GLY A 31 13.60 -3.88 1.27
CA GLY A 31 14.21 -2.58 1.47
C GLY A 31 13.74 -1.49 0.51
N ALA A 32 12.95 -1.82 -0.52
CA ALA A 32 12.37 -0.81 -1.41
C ALA A 32 11.32 0.03 -0.69
N GLU A 33 11.25 1.32 -1.04
CA GLU A 33 10.24 2.25 -0.54
C GLU A 33 9.08 2.34 -1.54
N ILE A 34 7.88 2.02 -1.09
CA ILE A 34 6.67 2.07 -1.91
C ILE A 34 5.61 2.96 -1.25
N GLU A 35 4.77 3.59 -2.07
CA GLU A 35 3.66 4.41 -1.58
C GLU A 35 2.38 3.57 -1.55
N VAL A 36 1.86 3.31 -0.34
CA VAL A 36 0.68 2.46 -0.12
C VAL A 36 -0.41 3.26 0.57
N ALA A 37 -1.68 2.88 0.40
CA ALA A 37 -2.77 3.51 1.12
C ALA A 37 -2.66 3.22 2.63
N VAL A 38 -3.02 4.18 3.47
CA VAL A 38 -2.99 4.04 4.95
C VAL A 38 -3.82 2.84 5.41
N THR A 39 -4.91 2.53 4.71
CA THR A 39 -5.76 1.37 4.97
C THR A 39 -5.03 0.04 4.81
N ASP A 40 -4.05 -0.03 3.90
CA ASP A 40 -3.27 -1.25 3.62
C ASP A 40 -2.07 -1.39 4.56
N ILE A 41 -1.61 -0.32 5.20
CA ILE A 41 -0.44 -0.34 6.10
C ILE A 41 -0.63 -1.35 7.24
N GLN A 42 -1.82 -1.40 7.83
CA GLN A 42 -2.08 -2.34 8.93
C GLN A 42 -1.97 -3.80 8.45
N TRP A 43 -2.50 -4.10 7.26
CA TRP A 43 -2.37 -5.42 6.65
C TRP A 43 -0.91 -5.73 6.29
N LEU A 44 -0.18 -4.79 5.72
CA LEU A 44 1.23 -4.95 5.38
C LEU A 44 2.10 -5.20 6.62
N LYS A 45 1.82 -4.53 7.75
CA LYS A 45 2.48 -4.78 9.04
C LYS A 45 2.17 -6.18 9.58
N ASP A 46 0.90 -6.56 9.58
CA ASP A 46 0.44 -7.87 10.04
C ASP A 46 1.09 -9.02 9.25
N GLN A 47 1.19 -8.85 7.93
CA GLN A 47 1.87 -9.79 7.03
C GLN A 47 3.41 -9.74 7.12
N GLY A 48 3.98 -8.84 7.93
CA GLY A 48 5.42 -8.62 8.04
C GLY A 48 6.06 -8.17 6.73
N VAL A 49 5.31 -7.49 5.87
CA VAL A 49 5.77 -6.90 4.61
C VAL A 49 6.49 -5.58 4.85
N ILE A 50 6.06 -4.80 5.84
CA ILE A 50 6.69 -3.52 6.27
C ILE A 50 6.99 -3.51 7.77
#